data_AF-A0A5C5E8Z2-F1
#
_entry.id   AF-A0A5C5E8Z2-F1
#
_cell.length_a   1.000
_cell.length_b   1.000
_cell.length_c   1.000
_cell.angle_alpha   90.00
_cell.angle_beta   90.00
_cell.angle_gamma   90.00
#
_symmetry.space_group_name_H-M   'P 1'
#
loop_
_entity.id
_entity.type
_entity.pdbx_description
1 polymer ?
#
loop_
_entity_poly.entity_id
_entity_poly.type
_entity_poly.pdbx_seq_one_letter_code
_entity_poly.pdbx_strand_id
1 'polypeptide(L)'
;MSGNIEVQLPIGSVNEFLQWKTNNNIAPASVEKCNSEYTELCGGEKLADVLFSFLGIYAIGVWVYNKELEGIFRTDNNKIWVRTGRDNKYNQILSSANFLLMLQTEKIAGINVESLNETMNQFVKVYFKVGNVIPIWPGGNTLKGNQNMGFMDIPGLFFYQFRDWYEILLDRKKELLCFEKDVEKFFKKDRFSSLKIFLESVDTIEKYNSYIDECIKIINDRTQIICRDI
;
A
#
# COMPACT_ATOMS: atom_id res chain seq x y z
N MET A 1 34.88 11.94 -4.59
CA MET A 1 34.56 10.51 -4.71
C MET A 1 33.16 10.30 -4.15
N SER A 2 32.14 10.47 -4.98
CA SER A 2 30.76 10.12 -4.63
C SER A 2 30.64 8.62 -4.77
N GLY A 3 30.73 7.90 -3.65
CA GLY A 3 30.47 6.46 -3.64
C GLY A 3 29.03 6.21 -4.10
N ASN A 4 28.86 5.46 -5.17
CA ASN A 4 27.57 4.89 -5.52
C ASN A 4 27.16 3.98 -4.36
N ILE A 5 26.26 4.44 -3.50
CA ILE A 5 25.58 3.59 -2.53
C ILE A 5 24.67 2.72 -3.38
N GLU A 6 25.08 1.47 -3.61
CA GLU A 6 24.26 0.47 -4.26
C GLU A 6 23.02 0.27 -3.39
N VAL A 7 21.87 0.72 -3.88
CA VAL A 7 20.59 0.57 -3.20
C VAL A 7 20.23 -0.91 -3.24
N GLN A 8 20.43 -1.62 -2.12
CA GLN A 8 19.86 -2.96 -1.97
C GLN A 8 18.35 -2.84 -1.77
N LEU A 9 17.61 -3.16 -2.84
CA LEU A 9 16.16 -3.29 -2.76
C LEU A 9 15.80 -4.60 -2.03
N PRO A 10 14.70 -4.62 -1.26
CA PRO A 10 14.19 -5.88 -0.73
C PRO A 10 13.59 -6.68 -1.88
N ILE A 11 14.35 -7.64 -2.41
CA ILE A 11 13.94 -8.42 -3.58
C ILE A 11 13.41 -9.78 -3.10
N GLY A 12 12.09 -9.89 -3.01
CA GLY A 12 11.41 -11.17 -3.20
C GLY A 12 10.64 -11.74 -2.03
N SER A 13 10.77 -11.19 -0.81
CA SER A 13 9.94 -11.64 0.32
C SER A 13 9.35 -10.50 1.17
N VAL A 14 8.20 -10.78 1.77
CA VAL A 14 7.54 -9.90 2.75
C VAL A 14 8.45 -9.61 3.95
N ASN A 15 9.17 -10.61 4.45
CA ASN A 15 10.05 -10.43 5.61
C ASN A 15 11.20 -9.46 5.30
N GLU A 16 11.88 -9.62 4.17
CA GLU A 16 12.92 -8.68 3.73
C GLU A 16 12.35 -7.28 3.53
N PHE A 17 11.15 -7.16 2.94
CA PHE A 17 10.48 -5.87 2.76
C PHE A 17 10.21 -5.18 4.10
N LEU A 18 9.67 -5.90 5.07
CA LEU A 18 9.37 -5.36 6.40
C LEU A 18 10.65 -4.98 7.15
N GLN A 19 11.69 -5.82 7.11
CA GLN A 19 13.00 -5.50 7.69
C GLN A 19 13.58 -4.22 7.09
N TRP A 20 13.57 -4.10 5.75
CA TRP A 20 13.97 -2.90 5.03
C TRP A 20 13.18 -1.66 5.47
N LYS A 21 11.85 -1.78 5.62
CA LYS A 21 10.99 -0.65 6.01
C LYS A 21 11.23 -0.19 7.46
N THR A 22 11.60 -1.11 8.35
CA THR A 22 11.84 -0.83 9.78
C THR A 22 13.30 -0.50 10.12
N ASN A 23 14.22 -0.64 9.17
CA ASN A 23 15.63 -0.43 9.43
C ASN A 23 15.95 1.08 9.56
N ASN A 24 16.22 1.53 10.78
CA ASN A 24 16.54 2.93 11.07
C ASN A 24 17.98 3.33 10.70
N ASN A 25 18.84 2.36 10.34
CA ASN A 25 20.27 2.60 10.11
C ASN A 25 20.60 2.91 8.64
N ILE A 26 19.69 2.63 7.71
CA ILE A 26 19.85 2.89 6.28
C ILE A 26 18.55 3.58 5.85
N ALA A 27 18.62 4.84 5.43
CA ALA A 27 17.45 5.49 4.82
C ALA A 27 17.11 4.71 3.54
N PRO A 28 16.03 3.91 3.55
CA PRO A 28 15.77 3.04 2.42
C PRO A 28 15.45 3.89 1.19
N ALA A 29 15.99 3.54 0.02
CA ALA A 29 15.65 4.27 -1.20
C ALA A 29 14.15 4.08 -1.49
N SER A 30 13.41 5.17 -1.58
CA SER A 30 11.97 5.11 -1.86
C SER A 30 11.71 4.59 -3.28
N VAL A 31 10.48 4.18 -3.56
CA VAL A 31 10.12 3.71 -4.91
C VAL A 31 10.35 4.81 -5.94
N GLU A 32 10.07 6.05 -5.55
CA GLU A 32 10.26 7.27 -6.35
C GLU A 32 11.75 7.47 -6.69
N LYS A 33 12.65 7.27 -5.72
CA LYS A 33 14.10 7.35 -5.93
C LYS A 33 14.62 6.27 -6.89
N CYS A 34 14.03 5.08 -6.84
CA CYS A 34 14.39 3.99 -7.74
C CYS A 34 13.91 4.24 -9.18
N ASN A 35 12.97 5.15 -9.37
CA ASN A 35 12.36 5.49 -10.65
C ASN A 35 12.45 7.01 -10.91
N SER A 36 13.63 7.60 -10.67
CA SER A 36 13.82 9.05 -10.62
C SER A 36 13.39 9.76 -11.91
N GLU A 37 13.65 9.19 -13.08
CA GLU A 37 13.27 9.79 -14.37
C GLU A 37 11.75 10.03 -14.47
N TYR A 38 10.94 9.00 -14.17
CA TYR A 38 9.49 9.16 -14.17
C TYR A 38 8.99 9.98 -12.98
N THR A 39 9.65 9.88 -11.82
CA THR A 39 9.35 10.73 -10.66
C THR A 39 9.49 12.21 -10.99
N GLU A 40 10.50 12.61 -11.76
CA GLU A 40 10.65 14.00 -12.22
C GLU A 40 9.53 14.41 -13.18
N LEU A 41 9.09 13.51 -14.07
CA LEU A 41 7.90 13.75 -14.91
C LEU A 41 6.62 13.92 -14.07
N CYS A 42 6.56 13.27 -12.91
CA CYS A 42 5.47 13.43 -11.93
C CYS A 42 5.56 14.75 -11.11
N GLY A 43 6.53 15.62 -11.38
CA GLY A 43 6.76 16.87 -10.63
C GLY A 43 7.82 16.76 -9.51
N GLY A 44 8.59 15.67 -9.49
CA GLY A 44 9.69 15.42 -8.56
C GLY A 44 9.29 14.68 -7.28
N GLU A 45 10.27 14.31 -6.44
CA GLU A 45 10.08 13.45 -5.24
C GLU A 45 9.01 13.96 -4.25
N LYS A 46 8.76 15.28 -4.19
CA LYS A 46 7.75 15.87 -3.30
C LYS A 46 6.32 15.78 -3.84
N LEU A 47 6.20 15.49 -5.14
CA LEU A 47 4.95 15.43 -5.87
C LEU A 47 4.70 14.05 -6.47
N ALA A 48 5.46 13.02 -6.06
CA ALA A 48 5.27 11.64 -6.44
C ALA A 48 5.08 10.76 -5.20
N ASP A 49 4.37 9.65 -5.35
CA ASP A 49 4.15 8.66 -4.30
C ASP A 49 3.79 7.30 -4.92
N VAL A 50 3.68 6.27 -4.10
CA VAL A 50 3.21 4.95 -4.51
C VAL A 50 1.68 4.90 -4.67
N LEU A 51 1.23 4.20 -5.70
CA LEU A 51 -0.19 3.93 -5.97
C LEU A 51 -0.75 2.94 -4.95
N PHE A 52 -0.01 1.87 -4.66
CA PHE A 52 -0.41 0.83 -3.72
C PHE A 52 0.58 0.75 -2.56
N SER A 53 0.18 1.24 -1.39
CA SER A 53 1.00 1.17 -0.17
C SER A 53 1.02 -0.24 0.42
N PHE A 54 2.23 -0.78 0.62
CA PHE A 54 2.42 -2.14 1.12
C PHE A 54 1.82 -2.35 2.51
N LEU A 55 2.11 -1.48 3.48
CA LEU A 55 1.72 -1.69 4.88
C LEU A 55 0.20 -1.76 5.04
N GLY A 56 -0.53 -0.92 4.30
CA GLY A 56 -1.99 -0.91 4.31
C GLY A 56 -2.56 -2.20 3.73
N ILE A 57 -2.12 -2.56 2.53
CA ILE A 57 -2.60 -3.75 1.82
C ILE A 57 -2.27 -5.02 2.59
N TYR A 58 -1.05 -5.11 3.14
CA TYR A 58 -0.60 -6.27 3.90
C TYR A 58 -1.36 -6.42 5.22
N ALA A 59 -1.60 -5.34 5.97
CA ALA A 59 -2.41 -5.38 7.18
C ALA A 59 -3.85 -5.84 6.91
N ILE A 60 -4.44 -5.46 5.78
CA ILE A 60 -5.75 -6.01 5.37
C ILE A 60 -5.65 -7.50 5.10
N GLY A 61 -4.59 -7.96 4.45
CA GLY A 61 -4.33 -9.38 4.25
C GLY A 61 -4.25 -10.15 5.58
N VAL A 62 -3.53 -9.58 6.57
CA VAL A 62 -3.46 -10.16 7.91
C VAL A 62 -4.86 -10.28 8.51
N TRP A 63 -5.70 -9.25 8.36
CA TRP A 63 -7.09 -9.31 8.81
C TRP A 63 -7.90 -10.39 8.07
N VAL A 64 -7.84 -10.47 6.73
CA VAL A 64 -8.61 -11.44 5.93
C VAL A 64 -8.22 -12.89 6.27
N TYR A 65 -6.92 -13.18 6.29
CA TYR A 65 -6.42 -14.55 6.53
C TYR A 65 -6.64 -15.04 7.96
N ASN A 66 -6.96 -14.13 8.88
CA ASN A 66 -7.14 -14.45 10.30
C ASN A 66 -8.50 -13.99 10.84
N LYS A 67 -9.46 -13.64 9.97
CA LYS A 67 -10.75 -13.04 10.38
C LYS A 67 -11.60 -13.96 11.28
N GLU A 68 -11.37 -15.27 11.19
CA GLU A 68 -12.03 -16.29 12.01
C GLU A 68 -11.53 -16.28 13.47
N LEU A 69 -10.45 -15.55 13.78
CA LEU A 69 -9.99 -15.36 15.15
C LEU A 69 -10.89 -14.35 15.88
N GLU A 70 -11.88 -14.88 16.60
CA GLU A 70 -12.89 -14.07 17.30
C GLU A 70 -12.28 -13.08 18.32
N GLY A 71 -12.70 -11.82 18.20
CA GLY A 71 -12.30 -10.75 19.11
C GLY A 71 -10.83 -10.34 19.04
N ILE A 72 -10.07 -10.78 18.04
CA ILE A 72 -8.68 -10.34 17.85
C ILE A 72 -8.62 -8.98 17.16
N PHE A 73 -9.50 -8.74 16.19
CA PHE A 73 -9.52 -7.53 15.39
C PHE A 73 -10.72 -6.63 15.71
N ARG A 74 -10.49 -5.32 15.70
CA ARG A 74 -11.55 -4.30 15.76
C ARG A 74 -11.29 -3.22 14.73
N THR A 75 -12.29 -2.91 13.93
CA THR A 75 -12.24 -1.81 12.95
C THR A 75 -12.84 -0.55 13.55
N ASP A 76 -12.09 0.54 13.63
CA ASP A 76 -12.59 1.84 14.10
C ASP A 76 -11.78 2.98 13.50
N ASN A 77 -12.43 4.11 13.18
CA ASN A 77 -11.79 5.32 12.65
C ASN A 77 -10.85 5.04 11.45
N ASN A 78 -11.32 4.25 10.48
CA ASN A 78 -10.53 3.77 9.34
C ASN A 78 -9.24 3.05 9.72
N LYS A 79 -9.15 2.42 10.90
CA LYS A 79 -8.02 1.60 11.36
C LYS A 79 -8.48 0.20 11.71
N ILE A 80 -7.54 -0.73 11.69
CA ILE A 80 -7.70 -2.10 12.21
C ILE A 80 -6.82 -2.18 13.44
N TRP A 81 -7.46 -2.38 14.59
CA TRP A 81 -6.81 -2.58 15.87
C TRP A 81 -6.68 -4.07 16.18
N VAL A 82 -5.60 -4.42 16.84
CA VAL A 82 -5.30 -5.78 17.28
C VAL A 82 -5.26 -5.83 18.80
N ARG A 83 -5.85 -6.88 19.36
CA ARG A 83 -5.74 -7.23 20.77
C ARG A 83 -4.48 -8.06 21.01
N THR A 84 -3.43 -7.43 21.54
CA THR A 84 -2.12 -8.08 21.79
C THR A 84 -1.89 -8.23 23.31
N GLY A 85 -2.62 -9.13 23.98
CA GLY A 85 -2.44 -9.34 25.42
C GLY A 85 -3.62 -9.98 26.15
N ARG A 86 -3.41 -10.31 27.43
CA ARG A 86 -4.43 -10.89 28.33
C ARG A 86 -5.40 -9.85 28.91
N ASP A 87 -5.03 -8.57 28.85
CA ASP A 87 -5.76 -7.43 29.40
C ASP A 87 -6.95 -6.99 28.52
N ASN A 88 -7.25 -7.74 27.45
CA ASN A 88 -8.38 -7.53 26.55
C ASN A 88 -8.43 -6.15 25.87
N LYS A 89 -7.29 -5.45 25.78
CA LYS A 89 -7.21 -4.12 25.16
C LYS A 89 -6.78 -4.20 23.69
N TYR A 90 -7.42 -3.37 22.88
CA TYR A 90 -7.03 -3.08 21.50
C TYR A 90 -6.02 -1.92 21.50
N ASN A 91 -4.74 -2.23 21.70
CA ASN A 91 -3.66 -1.26 21.89
C ASN A 91 -2.69 -1.19 20.71
N GLN A 92 -2.80 -2.10 19.74
CA GLN A 92 -1.90 -2.17 18.60
C GLN A 92 -2.63 -1.84 17.29
N ILE A 93 -2.07 -0.95 16.47
CA ILE A 93 -2.56 -0.69 15.11
C ILE A 93 -1.92 -1.72 14.17
N LEU A 94 -2.73 -2.41 13.36
CA LEU A 94 -2.26 -3.51 12.53
C LEU A 94 -1.29 -3.07 11.43
N SER A 95 -1.44 -1.86 10.88
CA SER A 95 -0.56 -1.31 9.82
C SER A 95 0.80 -0.81 10.31
N SER A 96 1.16 -1.03 11.58
CA SER A 96 2.48 -0.69 12.12
C SER A 96 3.55 -1.60 11.53
N ALA A 97 4.55 -1.03 10.86
CA ALA A 97 5.63 -1.80 10.23
C ALA A 97 6.36 -2.70 11.25
N ASN A 98 6.65 -2.18 12.45
CA ASN A 98 7.30 -2.96 13.51
C ASN A 98 6.41 -4.13 13.96
N PHE A 99 5.11 -3.91 14.12
CA PHE A 99 4.20 -4.99 14.51
C PHE A 99 4.07 -6.06 13.41
N LEU A 100 3.93 -5.64 12.15
CA LEU A 100 3.88 -6.56 11.01
C LEU A 100 5.18 -7.38 10.88
N LEU A 101 6.33 -6.78 11.20
CA LEU A 101 7.62 -7.49 11.28
C LEU A 101 7.63 -8.50 12.43
N MET A 102 7.15 -8.13 13.63
CA MET A 102 7.07 -9.07 14.75
C MET A 102 6.23 -10.31 14.40
N LEU A 103 5.13 -10.14 13.66
CA LEU A 103 4.30 -11.27 13.19
C LEU A 103 5.06 -12.25 12.28
N GLN A 104 6.21 -11.87 11.71
CA GLN A 104 7.02 -12.78 10.89
C GLN A 104 7.78 -13.81 11.74
N THR A 105 8.05 -13.49 13.00
CA THR A 105 8.90 -14.31 13.89
C THR A 105 8.19 -14.79 15.14
N GLU A 106 7.13 -14.10 15.56
CA GLU A 106 6.43 -14.35 16.81
C GLU A 106 4.98 -14.79 16.58
N LYS A 107 4.52 -15.75 17.39
CA LYS A 107 3.10 -16.14 17.44
C LYS A 107 2.33 -15.20 18.36
N ILE A 108 1.80 -14.13 17.81
CA ILE A 108 1.02 -13.13 18.55
C ILE A 108 -0.48 -13.40 18.36
N ALA A 109 -1.20 -13.62 19.45
CA ALA A 109 -2.67 -13.73 19.45
C ALA A 109 -3.25 -14.79 18.48
N GLY A 110 -2.48 -15.82 18.14
CA GLY A 110 -2.88 -16.87 17.19
C GLY A 110 -2.83 -16.46 15.72
N ILE A 111 -2.37 -15.23 15.41
CA ILE A 111 -2.25 -14.72 14.04
C ILE A 111 -1.18 -15.52 13.29
N ASN A 112 -1.52 -15.97 12.08
CA ASN A 112 -0.62 -16.62 11.13
C ASN A 112 -0.56 -15.83 9.82
N VAL A 113 0.64 -15.69 9.27
CA VAL A 113 0.92 -14.91 8.04
C VAL A 113 1.59 -15.73 6.93
N GLU A 114 1.79 -17.03 7.12
CA GLU A 114 2.54 -17.89 6.18
C GLU A 114 1.90 -17.93 4.78
N SER A 115 0.63 -18.31 4.68
CA SER A 115 -0.08 -18.34 3.39
C SER A 115 -0.30 -16.94 2.79
N LEU A 116 -0.44 -15.91 3.66
CA LEU A 116 -0.50 -14.52 3.20
C LEU A 116 0.83 -14.10 2.56
N ASN A 117 1.95 -14.48 3.16
CA ASN A 117 3.29 -14.18 2.65
C ASN A 117 3.49 -14.77 1.26
N GLU A 118 3.03 -15.99 0.99
CA GLU A 118 3.11 -16.60 -0.35
C GLU A 118 2.46 -15.72 -1.42
N THR A 119 1.25 -15.21 -1.14
CA THR A 119 0.53 -14.28 -2.02
C THR A 119 1.29 -12.95 -2.15
N MET A 120 1.67 -12.36 -1.01
CA MET A 120 2.24 -11.01 -0.96
C MET A 120 3.69 -10.92 -1.46
N ASN A 121 4.43 -12.03 -1.48
CA ASN A 121 5.75 -12.11 -2.09
C ASN A 121 5.69 -11.76 -3.59
N GLN A 122 4.59 -12.08 -4.30
CA GLN A 122 4.42 -11.68 -5.70
C GLN A 122 4.22 -10.17 -5.83
N PHE A 123 3.49 -9.56 -4.90
CA PHE A 123 3.32 -8.11 -4.86
C PHE A 123 4.63 -7.38 -4.55
N VAL A 124 5.43 -7.89 -3.60
CA VAL A 124 6.76 -7.33 -3.26
C VAL A 124 7.67 -7.28 -4.49
N LYS A 125 7.67 -8.31 -5.34
CA LYS A 125 8.49 -8.36 -6.57
C LYS A 125 8.18 -7.25 -7.57
N VAL A 126 6.97 -6.69 -7.55
CA VAL A 126 6.57 -5.61 -8.46
C VAL A 126 6.50 -4.24 -7.77
N TYR A 127 6.59 -4.18 -6.45
CA TYR A 127 6.36 -2.97 -5.66
C TYR A 127 7.24 -1.77 -6.09
N PHE A 128 8.50 -2.02 -6.44
CA PHE A 128 9.46 -1.00 -6.83
C PHE A 128 9.42 -0.63 -8.33
N LYS A 129 8.54 -1.25 -9.12
CA LYS A 129 8.42 -0.91 -10.54
C LYS A 129 7.81 0.48 -10.72
N VAL A 130 8.23 1.18 -11.77
CA VAL A 130 7.72 2.53 -12.13
C VAL A 130 6.21 2.60 -12.25
N GLY A 131 5.54 1.50 -12.64
CA GLY A 131 4.08 1.45 -12.70
C GLY A 131 3.38 1.63 -11.35
N ASN A 132 4.09 1.46 -10.23
CA ASN A 132 3.57 1.76 -8.90
C ASN A 132 3.81 3.24 -8.50
N VAL A 133 4.54 4.03 -9.28
CA VAL A 133 4.70 5.47 -9.04
C VAL A 133 3.53 6.23 -9.65
N ILE A 134 2.96 7.15 -8.89
CA ILE A 134 1.98 8.14 -9.34
C ILE A 134 2.40 9.54 -8.90
N PRO A 135 1.99 10.57 -9.64
CA PRO A 135 1.93 11.91 -9.11
C PRO A 135 1.00 11.93 -7.88
N ILE A 136 1.43 12.59 -6.82
CA ILE A 136 0.66 12.71 -5.60
C ILE A 136 -0.56 13.59 -5.85
N TRP A 137 -1.73 13.15 -5.38
CA TRP A 137 -2.90 14.01 -5.36
C TRP A 137 -2.68 15.19 -4.42
N PRO A 138 -3.24 16.37 -4.71
CA PRO A 138 -3.03 17.48 -3.81
C PRO A 138 -3.79 17.23 -2.48
N GLY A 139 -3.22 17.72 -1.37
CA GLY A 139 -3.58 17.28 -0.01
C GLY A 139 -2.99 15.91 0.41
N GLY A 140 -2.47 15.11 -0.53
CA GLY A 140 -1.85 13.81 -0.26
C GLY A 140 -0.68 13.89 0.71
N ASN A 141 0.21 14.88 0.57
CA ASN A 141 1.34 15.06 1.48
C ASN A 141 0.94 15.31 2.96
N THR A 142 -0.29 15.78 3.21
CA THR A 142 -0.79 16.08 4.57
C THR A 142 -1.68 14.95 5.12
N LEU A 143 -2.37 14.23 4.23
CA LEU A 143 -3.42 13.27 4.58
C LEU A 143 -2.97 11.81 4.38
N LYS A 144 -2.10 11.56 3.39
CA LYS A 144 -1.51 10.26 3.05
C LYS A 144 -0.21 10.05 3.85
N GLY A 145 0.02 8.84 4.33
CA GLY A 145 1.11 8.55 5.28
C GLY A 145 0.83 8.92 6.74
N ASN A 146 -0.24 9.67 7.04
CA ASN A 146 -0.69 9.85 8.41
C ASN A 146 -1.59 8.67 8.81
N GLN A 147 -0.96 7.58 9.29
CA GLN A 147 -1.70 6.43 9.82
C GLN A 147 -2.64 6.80 10.97
N ASN A 148 -2.53 8.01 11.57
CA ASN A 148 -3.54 8.50 12.51
C ASN A 148 -4.91 8.75 11.86
N MET A 149 -4.97 8.93 10.54
CA MET A 149 -6.20 9.05 9.75
C MET A 149 -6.68 7.71 9.15
N GLY A 150 -5.97 6.61 9.39
CA GLY A 150 -6.36 5.27 8.95
C GLY A 150 -5.76 4.81 7.62
N PHE A 151 -6.40 3.85 6.95
CA PHE A 151 -5.99 3.25 5.66
C PHE A 151 -6.26 4.18 4.45
N MET A 152 -5.87 5.45 4.56
CA MET A 152 -6.04 6.46 3.50
C MET A 152 -5.04 6.32 2.35
N ASP A 153 -4.10 5.39 2.47
CA ASP A 153 -3.15 5.05 1.39
C ASP A 153 -3.75 4.09 0.34
N ILE A 154 -5.01 3.68 0.50
CA ILE A 154 -5.75 2.89 -0.50
C ILE A 154 -6.51 3.89 -1.38
N PRO A 155 -6.20 4.00 -2.70
CA PRO A 155 -6.75 5.09 -3.51
C PRO A 155 -8.29 5.05 -3.58
N GLY A 156 -8.90 3.86 -3.57
CA GLY A 156 -10.36 3.72 -3.56
C GLY A 156 -11.04 4.26 -2.29
N LEU A 157 -10.36 4.20 -1.13
CA LEU A 157 -10.85 4.81 0.11
C LEU A 157 -10.56 6.32 0.14
N PHE A 158 -9.38 6.72 -0.34
CA PHE A 158 -8.98 8.12 -0.38
C PHE A 158 -9.92 8.96 -1.25
N PHE A 159 -10.12 8.56 -2.51
CA PHE A 159 -10.90 9.36 -3.47
C PHE A 159 -12.39 9.39 -3.16
N TYR A 160 -12.91 8.44 -2.39
CA TYR A 160 -14.26 8.57 -1.86
C TYR A 160 -14.39 9.76 -0.89
N GLN A 161 -13.47 9.85 0.08
CA GLN A 161 -13.50 10.91 1.09
C GLN A 161 -13.06 12.27 0.53
N PHE A 162 -12.24 12.27 -0.51
CA PHE A 162 -11.57 13.44 -1.08
C PHE A 162 -11.90 13.58 -2.57
N ARG A 163 -13.19 13.53 -2.90
CA ARG A 163 -13.71 13.52 -4.28
C ARG A 163 -13.20 14.65 -5.16
N ASP A 164 -13.19 15.88 -4.64
CA ASP A 164 -12.75 17.05 -5.41
C ASP A 164 -11.29 16.93 -5.88
N TRP A 165 -10.46 16.21 -5.11
CA TRP A 165 -9.06 15.96 -5.48
C TRP A 165 -8.92 14.99 -6.65
N TYR A 166 -9.83 14.01 -6.76
CA TYR A 166 -9.89 13.14 -7.94
C TYR A 166 -10.25 13.96 -9.19
N GLU A 167 -11.20 14.89 -9.07
CA GLU A 167 -11.61 15.77 -10.18
C GLU A 167 -10.49 16.73 -10.60
N ILE A 168 -9.75 17.30 -9.64
CA ILE A 168 -8.57 18.15 -9.91
C ILE A 168 -7.46 17.37 -10.61
N LEU A 169 -7.22 16.10 -10.22
CA LEU A 169 -6.25 15.24 -10.88
C LEU A 169 -6.65 14.97 -12.33
N LEU A 170 -7.94 14.68 -12.56
CA LEU A 170 -8.47 14.52 -13.92
C LEU A 170 -8.32 15.78 -14.76
N ASP A 171 -8.25 16.98 -14.18
CA ASP A 171 -8.06 18.21 -14.97
C ASP A 171 -6.58 18.43 -15.38
N ARG A 172 -5.62 17.85 -14.63
CA ARG A 172 -4.16 17.93 -14.90
C ARG A 172 -3.63 16.95 -15.94
N LYS A 173 -4.49 16.53 -16.90
CA LYS A 173 -4.29 15.42 -17.87
C LYS A 173 -2.96 15.36 -18.61
N LYS A 174 -2.27 16.49 -18.79
CA LYS A 174 -1.01 16.56 -19.56
C LYS A 174 0.24 16.24 -18.74
N GLU A 175 0.17 16.35 -17.42
CA GLU A 175 1.31 16.13 -16.52
C GLU A 175 1.33 14.68 -15.98
N LEU A 176 0.20 13.97 -16.10
CA LEU A 176 -0.01 12.64 -15.55
C LEU A 176 -0.07 11.60 -16.69
N LEU A 177 1.05 11.37 -17.39
CA LEU A 177 1.14 10.27 -18.36
C LEU A 177 0.54 8.99 -17.73
N CYS A 178 -0.43 8.38 -18.40
CA CYS A 178 -1.08 7.11 -18.01
C CYS A 178 -2.07 7.13 -16.82
N PHE A 179 -2.41 8.27 -16.21
CA PHE A 179 -3.32 8.25 -15.06
C PHE A 179 -4.79 7.96 -15.44
N GLU A 180 -5.32 8.59 -16.49
CA GLU A 180 -6.77 8.53 -16.81
C GLU A 180 -7.29 7.14 -17.17
N LYS A 181 -6.69 6.45 -18.15
CA LYS A 181 -7.26 5.19 -18.67
C LYS A 181 -7.20 4.03 -17.67
N ASP A 182 -6.20 4.05 -16.80
CA ASP A 182 -5.98 2.96 -15.84
C ASP A 182 -6.74 3.25 -14.53
N VAL A 183 -6.54 4.41 -13.91
CA VAL A 183 -7.13 4.72 -12.59
C VAL A 183 -8.65 4.78 -12.66
N GLU A 184 -9.26 5.31 -13.71
CA GLU A 184 -10.73 5.38 -13.83
C GLU A 184 -11.38 3.99 -13.95
N LYS A 185 -10.68 3.03 -14.60
CA LYS A 185 -11.16 1.65 -14.74
C LYS A 185 -11.09 0.88 -13.41
N PHE A 186 -10.07 1.16 -12.59
CA PHE A 186 -9.82 0.45 -11.32
C PHE A 186 -10.51 1.10 -10.11
N PHE A 187 -10.58 2.43 -10.08
CA PHE A 187 -11.14 3.23 -9.01
C PHE A 187 -12.45 3.86 -9.49
N LYS A 188 -13.53 3.06 -9.50
CA LYS A 188 -14.87 3.62 -9.66
C LYS A 188 -15.12 4.65 -8.56
N LYS A 189 -15.61 5.82 -8.96
CA LYS A 189 -15.81 7.05 -8.18
C LYS A 189 -16.40 6.86 -6.77
N ASP A 190 -17.18 5.80 -6.55
CA ASP A 190 -17.90 5.56 -5.29
C ASP A 190 -17.70 4.12 -4.76
N ARG A 191 -16.62 3.40 -5.15
CA ARG A 191 -16.50 1.96 -4.89
C ARG A 191 -16.48 1.60 -3.40
N PHE A 192 -15.84 2.41 -2.54
CA PHE A 192 -15.66 2.11 -1.13
C PHE A 192 -15.89 3.33 -0.24
N SER A 193 -17.10 3.48 0.32
CA SER A 193 -17.44 4.65 1.14
C SER A 193 -16.80 4.69 2.52
N SER A 194 -16.22 3.57 2.96
CA SER A 194 -15.56 3.42 4.25
C SER A 194 -14.63 2.21 4.21
N LEU A 195 -13.69 2.14 5.16
CA LEU A 195 -12.87 0.94 5.35
C LEU A 195 -13.74 -0.32 5.52
N LYS A 196 -14.89 -0.21 6.21
CA LYS A 196 -15.81 -1.35 6.40
C LYS A 196 -16.29 -1.91 5.05
N ILE A 197 -16.77 -1.05 4.14
CA ILE A 197 -17.23 -1.49 2.82
C ILE A 197 -16.08 -2.08 1.99
N PHE A 198 -14.87 -1.50 2.11
CA PHE A 198 -13.70 -2.10 1.48
C PHE A 198 -13.46 -3.52 2.01
N LEU A 199 -13.42 -3.70 3.33
CA LEU A 199 -13.18 -5.01 3.96
C LEU A 199 -14.26 -6.03 3.60
N GLU A 200 -15.53 -5.62 3.49
CA GLU A 200 -16.64 -6.47 3.00
C GLU A 200 -16.43 -6.91 1.54
N SER A 201 -15.76 -6.09 0.73
CA SER A 201 -15.48 -6.44 -0.67
C SER A 201 -14.34 -7.45 -0.85
N VAL A 202 -13.45 -7.57 0.15
CA VAL A 202 -12.31 -8.50 0.17
C VAL A 202 -12.41 -9.49 1.34
N ASP A 203 -13.61 -9.76 1.81
CA ASP A 203 -13.92 -10.50 3.04
C ASP A 203 -13.51 -11.99 3.05
N THR A 204 -12.96 -12.51 1.96
CA THR A 204 -12.53 -13.90 1.80
C THR A 204 -11.12 -13.94 1.23
N ILE A 205 -10.39 -15.01 1.52
CA ILE A 205 -9.01 -15.19 1.03
C ILE A 205 -8.97 -15.10 -0.49
N GLU A 206 -9.95 -15.70 -1.18
CA GLU A 206 -10.04 -15.70 -2.63
C GLU A 206 -10.26 -14.29 -3.20
N LYS A 207 -11.15 -13.50 -2.59
CA LYS A 207 -11.40 -12.11 -3.01
C LYS A 207 -10.20 -11.21 -2.74
N TYR A 208 -9.54 -11.38 -1.59
CA TYR A 208 -8.32 -10.63 -1.28
C TYR A 208 -7.19 -10.99 -2.26
N ASN A 209 -6.95 -12.27 -2.52
CA ASN A 209 -5.93 -12.70 -3.48
C ASN A 209 -6.23 -12.14 -4.88
N SER A 210 -7.50 -12.17 -5.30
CA SER A 210 -7.93 -11.56 -6.57
C SER A 210 -7.67 -10.04 -6.61
N TYR A 211 -7.87 -9.35 -5.49
CA TYR A 211 -7.52 -7.93 -5.38
C TYR A 211 -6.00 -7.70 -5.49
N ILE A 212 -5.17 -8.55 -4.88
CA ILE A 212 -3.71 -8.48 -5.03
C ILE A 212 -3.28 -8.73 -6.47
N ASP A 213 -3.85 -9.73 -7.13
CA ASP A 213 -3.58 -10.01 -8.55
C ASP A 213 -3.95 -8.83 -9.44
N GLU A 214 -5.07 -8.15 -9.15
CA GLU A 214 -5.48 -6.92 -9.82
C GLU A 214 -4.45 -5.80 -9.60
N CYS A 215 -4.00 -5.56 -8.36
CA CYS A 215 -2.94 -4.59 -8.07
C CYS A 215 -1.64 -4.89 -8.83
N ILE A 216 -1.19 -6.16 -8.84
CA ILE A 216 0.02 -6.59 -9.55
C ILE A 216 -0.13 -6.35 -11.06
N LYS A 217 -1.29 -6.70 -11.63
CA LYS A 217 -1.58 -6.47 -13.04
C LYS A 217 -1.53 -4.98 -13.39
N ILE A 218 -2.13 -4.12 -12.57
CA ILE A 218 -2.10 -2.65 -12.75
C ILE A 218 -0.67 -2.14 -12.78
N ILE A 219 0.14 -2.53 -11.80
CA ILE A 219 1.55 -2.10 -11.73
C ILE A 219 2.32 -2.55 -12.97
N ASN A 220 2.13 -3.80 -13.41
CA ASN A 220 2.83 -4.31 -14.59
C ASN A 220 2.37 -3.63 -15.89
N ASP A 221 1.07 -3.49 -16.11
CA ASP A 221 0.51 -2.84 -17.29
C ASP A 221 1.02 -1.39 -17.38
N ARG A 222 0.94 -0.63 -16.28
CA ARG A 222 1.46 0.74 -16.20
C ARG A 222 2.96 0.81 -16.44
N THR A 223 3.72 -0.12 -15.88
CA THR A 223 5.18 -0.20 -16.10
C THR A 223 5.50 -0.34 -17.59
N GLN A 224 4.78 -1.22 -18.30
CA GLN A 224 4.99 -1.41 -19.74
C GLN A 224 4.67 -0.17 -20.57
N ILE A 225 3.63 0.58 -20.20
CA ILE A 225 3.24 1.81 -20.90
C ILE A 225 4.27 2.91 -20.62
N ILE A 226 4.58 3.16 -19.34
CA ILE A 226 5.52 4.21 -18.94
C ILE A 226 6.90 3.98 -19.58
N CYS A 227 7.43 2.76 -19.55
CA CYS A 227 8.71 2.44 -20.19
C CYS A 227 8.70 2.47 -21.73
N ARG A 228 7.54 2.60 -22.39
CA ARG A 228 7.45 2.85 -23.84
C ARG A 228 7.46 4.33 -24.17
N ASP A 229 6.94 5.14 -23.26
CA ASP A 229 6.69 6.57 -23.47
C ASP A 229 7.81 7.47 -22.90
N ILE A 230 8.74 6.89 -22.13
CA ILE A 230 10.00 7.48 -21.63
C ILE A 230 11.17 6.79 -22.36
#